data_AF-A0A4Y1R1Q4-F1
#
_entry.id   AF-A0A4Y1R1Q4-F1
#
_cell.length_a   1.000
_cell.length_b   1.000
_cell.length_c   1.000
_cell.angle_alpha   90.00
_cell.angle_beta   90.00
_cell.angle_gamma   90.00
#
_symmetry.space_group_name_H-M   'P 1'
#
loop_
_entity.id
_entity.type
_entity.pdbx_description
1 polymer ?
#
loop_
_entity_poly.entity_id
_entity_poly.type
_entity_poly.pdbx_seq_one_letter_code
_entity_poly.pdbx_strand_id
1 'polypeptide(L)'
;MGRKFFVGGNWKCNGTFDEVKKIVKILNEGQVPSQDVVEVVVSPPYVFLPVVKSSLRPDFHVAAQNCWVKKGGAFTGEVRCCGQTLNTLAILLIKESSEYEASDLIKKRMRLQRKHKSAKMDHRIYAEMLVNLEVPWVILGHSERRLILGESNEFVADKVAYALAQGLKVIACVGETLEQRESGSTVEVVAAQTKAIAAKVSDWTNVVLAYEPVWAIGTGKVASPAQAQEVHFELRKWLQANVSPEVAATTRIIYGGSVNGANSKELAGQPDVDGFLVGGASLKVMIIVYAHADHTAAVIFWSKKVFLLTLISYMCASVASLQPEFIDIIKSAEVKKSA
;
A
#
# COMPACT_ATOMS: atom_id res chain seq x y z
N MET A 1 5.21 23.64 5.60
CA MET A 1 5.41 23.00 4.28
C MET A 1 4.17 22.17 3.97
N GLY A 2 3.75 22.09 2.70
CA GLY A 2 2.63 21.25 2.28
C GLY A 2 2.92 19.76 2.44
N ARG A 3 1.87 18.93 2.46
CA ARG A 3 2.02 17.47 2.53
C ARG A 3 2.55 16.96 1.18
N LYS A 4 3.65 16.21 1.22
CA LYS A 4 4.23 15.58 0.02
C LYS A 4 3.26 14.51 -0.51
N PHE A 5 3.02 14.52 -1.82
CA PHE A 5 2.12 13.56 -2.46
C PHE A 5 2.68 12.14 -2.31
N PHE A 6 1.83 11.15 -2.06
CA PHE A 6 2.28 9.78 -1.78
C PHE A 6 1.61 8.76 -2.71
N VAL A 7 2.39 7.91 -3.37
CA VAL A 7 1.86 6.85 -4.23
C VAL A 7 2.39 5.49 -3.78
N GLY A 8 1.51 4.69 -3.17
CA GLY A 8 1.74 3.30 -2.82
C GLY A 8 1.21 2.36 -3.90
N GLY A 9 1.99 1.38 -4.35
CA GLY A 9 1.54 0.30 -5.23
C GLY A 9 1.43 -1.03 -4.48
N ASN A 10 0.22 -1.46 -4.12
CA ASN A 10 -0.01 -2.77 -3.48
C ASN A 10 -0.21 -3.86 -4.55
N TRP A 11 0.80 -4.71 -4.73
CA TRP A 11 0.75 -5.80 -5.72
C TRP A 11 -0.16 -6.96 -5.27
N LYS A 12 -0.57 -6.96 -4.00
CA LYS A 12 -1.35 -8.04 -3.37
C LYS A 12 -0.69 -9.40 -3.60
N CYS A 13 -1.47 -10.47 -3.64
CA CYS A 13 -0.97 -11.82 -3.95
C CYS A 13 -0.81 -12.05 -5.47
N ASN A 14 -0.02 -11.22 -6.15
CA ASN A 14 0.26 -11.35 -7.60
C ASN A 14 1.76 -11.35 -7.88
N GLY A 15 2.13 -12.00 -9.00
CA GLY A 15 3.46 -11.96 -9.58
C GLY A 15 4.16 -13.32 -9.61
N THR A 16 4.70 -13.62 -10.78
CA THR A 16 5.79 -14.59 -11.00
C THR A 16 7.12 -13.86 -11.11
N PHE A 17 8.24 -14.58 -11.08
CA PHE A 17 9.56 -13.97 -11.19
C PHE A 17 9.75 -13.12 -12.47
N ASP A 18 9.24 -13.60 -13.61
CA ASP A 18 9.32 -12.87 -14.88
C ASP A 18 8.40 -11.65 -14.91
N GLU A 19 7.21 -11.74 -14.33
CA GLU A 19 6.30 -10.60 -14.21
C GLU A 19 6.89 -9.52 -13.29
N VAL A 20 7.43 -9.90 -12.13
CA VAL A 20 8.08 -8.98 -11.20
C VAL A 20 9.27 -8.29 -11.86
N LYS A 21 10.12 -9.03 -12.60
CA LYS A 21 11.21 -8.43 -13.37
C LYS A 21 10.72 -7.42 -14.40
N LYS A 22 9.64 -7.74 -15.13
CA LYS A 22 9.04 -6.82 -16.10
C LYS A 22 8.49 -5.57 -15.42
N ILE A 23 7.80 -5.72 -14.29
CA ILE A 23 7.27 -4.60 -13.50
C ILE A 23 8.42 -3.69 -13.04
N VAL A 24 9.46 -4.25 -12.42
CA VAL A 24 10.62 -3.46 -11.95
C VAL A 24 11.32 -2.75 -13.11
N LYS A 25 11.48 -3.42 -14.26
CA LYS A 25 12.03 -2.78 -15.46
C LYS A 25 11.20 -1.56 -15.89
N ILE A 26 9.87 -1.71 -15.95
CA ILE A 26 8.95 -0.61 -16.29
C ILE A 26 9.07 0.54 -15.27
N LEU A 27 9.16 0.23 -13.97
CA LEU A 27 9.32 1.24 -12.91
C LEU A 27 10.64 2.01 -13.04
N ASN A 28 11.73 1.32 -13.38
CA ASN A 28 13.05 1.92 -13.57
C ASN A 28 13.11 2.82 -14.81
N GLU A 29 12.45 2.43 -15.90
CA GLU A 29 12.35 3.21 -17.14
C GLU A 29 11.32 4.35 -17.03
N GLY A 30 10.45 4.31 -16.00
CA GLY A 30 9.45 5.31 -15.64
C GLY A 30 10.01 6.73 -15.51
N GLN A 31 9.47 7.70 -16.25
CA GLN A 31 9.67 9.11 -15.91
C GLN A 31 8.74 9.50 -14.77
N VAL A 32 9.23 10.25 -13.79
CA VAL A 32 8.48 10.61 -12.58
C VAL A 32 8.90 12.00 -12.10
N PRO A 33 8.04 12.72 -11.38
CA PRO A 33 8.44 13.95 -10.69
C PRO A 33 9.56 13.68 -9.68
N SER A 34 10.27 14.74 -9.28
CA SER A 34 11.32 14.59 -8.27
C SER A 34 10.77 14.10 -6.93
N GLN A 35 11.65 13.53 -6.11
CA GLN A 35 11.32 13.04 -4.77
C GLN A 35 10.82 14.14 -3.82
N ASP A 36 11.06 15.41 -4.14
CA ASP A 36 10.55 16.55 -3.38
C ASP A 36 9.04 16.75 -3.59
N VAL A 37 8.52 16.28 -4.72
CA VAL A 37 7.10 16.40 -5.11
C VAL A 37 6.32 15.15 -4.70
N VAL A 38 6.86 13.96 -4.99
CA VAL A 38 6.16 12.68 -4.76
C VAL A 38 7.04 11.66 -4.06
N GLU A 39 6.49 11.00 -3.05
CA GLU A 39 7.07 9.80 -2.44
C GLU A 39 6.40 8.56 -3.02
N VAL A 40 7.22 7.65 -3.54
CA VAL A 40 6.74 6.44 -4.22
C VAL A 40 7.17 5.19 -3.45
N VAL A 41 6.22 4.30 -3.21
CA VAL A 41 6.41 3.05 -2.46
C VAL A 41 5.76 1.89 -3.21
N VAL A 42 6.46 0.77 -3.38
CA VAL A 42 5.89 -0.45 -3.98
C VAL A 42 5.88 -1.60 -2.98
N SER A 43 4.80 -2.38 -2.95
CA SER A 43 4.57 -3.42 -1.97
C SER A 43 4.36 -4.79 -2.65
N PRO A 44 5.47 -5.52 -2.96
CA PRO A 44 5.40 -6.86 -3.54
C PRO A 44 5.06 -7.92 -2.48
N PRO A 45 4.65 -9.14 -2.88
CA PRO A 45 4.66 -10.30 -1.99
C PRO A 45 6.02 -10.52 -1.32
N TYR A 46 6.05 -11.05 -0.10
CA TYR A 46 7.27 -11.20 0.70
C TYR A 46 8.42 -11.90 -0.02
N VAL A 47 8.11 -12.95 -0.78
CA VAL A 47 9.10 -13.75 -1.53
C VAL A 47 9.84 -12.93 -2.59
N PHE A 48 9.29 -11.79 -2.99
CA PHE A 48 9.91 -10.88 -3.96
C PHE A 48 10.55 -9.64 -3.34
N LEU A 49 10.43 -9.42 -2.03
CA LEU A 49 11.05 -8.26 -1.36
C LEU A 49 12.55 -8.12 -1.66
N PRO A 50 13.38 -9.18 -1.57
CA PRO A 50 14.82 -9.05 -1.81
C PRO A 50 15.16 -8.70 -3.28
N VAL A 51 14.46 -9.32 -4.24
CA VAL A 51 14.72 -9.07 -5.67
C VAL A 51 14.23 -7.68 -6.09
N VAL A 52 13.09 -7.22 -5.56
CA VAL A 52 12.59 -5.87 -5.84
C VAL A 52 13.49 -4.83 -5.20
N LYS A 53 13.86 -4.97 -3.92
CA LYS A 53 14.75 -4.01 -3.22
C LYS A 53 16.12 -3.87 -3.90
N SER A 54 16.68 -4.95 -4.43
CA SER A 54 17.99 -4.92 -5.11
C SER A 54 17.94 -4.38 -6.55
N SER A 55 16.78 -4.47 -7.21
CA SER A 55 16.65 -4.12 -8.63
C SER A 55 15.91 -2.80 -8.88
N LEU A 56 15.19 -2.28 -7.89
CA LEU A 56 14.40 -1.05 -8.01
C LEU A 56 15.31 0.17 -7.92
N ARG A 57 15.00 1.20 -8.71
CA ARG A 57 15.62 2.52 -8.66
C ARG A 57 15.65 3.09 -7.22
N PRO A 58 16.74 3.78 -6.83
CA PRO A 58 17.00 4.17 -5.44
C PRO A 58 16.02 5.24 -4.91
N ASP A 59 15.34 5.96 -5.80
CA ASP A 59 14.39 6.99 -5.45
C ASP A 59 13.01 6.45 -5.04
N PHE A 60 12.74 5.15 -5.25
CA PHE A 60 11.53 4.48 -4.79
C PHE A 60 11.83 3.60 -3.59
N HIS A 61 10.85 3.47 -2.70
CA HIS A 61 10.95 2.59 -1.54
C HIS A 61 10.15 1.31 -1.72
N VAL A 62 10.53 0.27 -0.96
CA VAL A 62 9.80 -0.99 -0.89
C VAL A 62 9.03 -1.06 0.42
N ALA A 63 7.82 -1.60 0.38
CA ALA A 63 7.01 -1.91 1.55
C ALA A 63 6.70 -3.40 1.64
N ALA A 64 6.61 -3.92 2.86
CA ALA A 64 5.93 -5.19 3.09
C ALA A 64 4.41 -5.01 3.05
N GLN A 65 3.69 -6.09 2.71
CA GLN A 65 2.21 -6.07 2.65
C GLN A 65 1.54 -6.29 4.02
N ASN A 66 2.29 -6.73 5.02
CA ASN A 66 1.87 -6.91 6.41
C ASN A 66 3.13 -7.16 7.30
N CYS A 67 2.96 -7.14 8.62
CA CYS A 67 3.93 -7.69 9.56
C CYS A 67 3.23 -8.18 10.85
N TRP A 68 3.99 -8.87 11.70
CA TRP A 68 3.48 -9.39 12.97
C TRP A 68 3.35 -8.32 14.06
N VAL A 69 2.49 -8.59 15.05
CA VAL A 69 2.11 -7.66 16.13
C VAL A 69 3.15 -7.52 17.25
N LYS A 70 4.18 -8.39 17.27
CA LYS A 70 5.16 -8.45 18.37
C LYS A 70 6.47 -9.07 17.92
N LYS A 71 7.44 -9.09 18.83
CA LYS A 71 8.77 -9.68 18.65
C LYS A 71 8.74 -11.13 18.18
N GLY A 72 9.79 -11.47 17.43
CA GLY A 72 10.19 -12.83 17.07
C GLY A 72 10.06 -13.84 18.21
N GLY A 73 9.53 -15.04 17.95
CA GLY A 73 9.36 -16.09 18.95
C GLY A 73 9.10 -17.49 18.38
N ALA A 74 8.68 -18.43 19.22
CA ALA A 74 8.39 -19.82 18.82
C ALA A 74 7.08 -19.92 18.02
N PHE A 75 7.17 -19.60 16.73
CA PHE A 75 6.10 -19.68 15.75
C PHE A 75 6.62 -20.50 14.56
N THR A 76 6.20 -21.76 14.43
CA THR A 76 6.70 -22.68 13.39
C THR A 76 6.01 -22.39 12.06
N GLY A 77 6.80 -22.18 10.99
CA GLY A 77 6.34 -21.72 9.66
C GLY A 77 6.95 -20.39 9.20
N GLU A 78 7.80 -19.78 10.04
CA GLU A 78 8.39 -18.44 9.84
C GLU A 78 9.82 -18.50 9.27
N VAL A 79 10.19 -17.56 8.39
CA VAL A 79 11.54 -17.50 7.79
C VAL A 79 12.56 -17.01 8.83
N ARG A 80 13.18 -17.94 9.55
CA ARG A 80 14.59 -17.86 9.94
C ARG A 80 15.33 -19.01 9.28
N CYS A 81 16.42 -18.72 8.58
CA CYS A 81 17.43 -19.72 8.29
C CYS A 81 18.36 -19.86 9.49
N CYS A 82 18.60 -21.13 9.88
CA CYS A 82 19.62 -21.70 10.76
C CYS A 82 19.51 -21.57 12.30
N GLY A 83 19.49 -22.75 12.96
CA GLY A 83 20.38 -23.04 14.09
C GLY A 83 19.75 -23.39 15.45
N GLN A 84 19.55 -24.71 15.72
CA GLN A 84 19.59 -25.40 17.04
C GLN A 84 18.52 -24.98 18.09
N THR A 85 17.91 -25.81 18.94
CA THR A 85 18.02 -27.20 19.38
C THR A 85 16.74 -27.47 20.18
N LEU A 86 15.79 -28.29 19.74
CA LEU A 86 14.65 -28.70 20.60
C LEU A 86 14.09 -30.11 20.28
N ASN A 87 14.94 -31.02 19.79
CA ASN A 87 14.51 -32.39 19.49
C ASN A 87 15.04 -33.49 20.45
N THR A 88 15.67 -33.15 21.58
CA THR A 88 16.30 -34.19 22.43
C THR A 88 15.64 -34.40 23.80
N LEU A 89 14.70 -33.57 24.27
CA LEU A 89 14.13 -33.76 25.62
C LEU A 89 12.83 -34.58 25.69
N ALA A 90 12.17 -34.89 24.57
CA ALA A 90 10.85 -35.55 24.61
C ALA A 90 10.90 -37.09 24.56
N ILE A 91 12.04 -37.70 24.22
CA ILE A 91 12.18 -39.16 24.13
C ILE A 91 12.69 -39.78 25.45
N LEU A 92 13.25 -38.99 26.36
CA LEU A 92 13.78 -39.47 27.64
C LEU A 92 12.74 -39.55 28.78
N LEU A 93 11.61 -38.86 28.70
CA LEU A 93 10.60 -38.84 29.78
C LEU A 93 9.49 -39.90 29.64
N ILE A 94 9.48 -40.69 28.57
CA ILE A 94 8.50 -41.78 28.36
C ILE A 94 9.05 -43.14 28.85
N LYS A 95 10.32 -43.22 29.28
CA LYS A 95 10.88 -44.47 29.81
C LYS A 95 10.75 -44.66 31.33
N GLU A 96 10.26 -43.66 32.08
CA GLU A 96 10.20 -43.72 33.55
C GLU A 96 8.89 -43.25 34.19
N SER A 97 7.86 -42.91 33.41
CA SER A 97 6.56 -42.50 33.98
C SER A 97 5.51 -43.61 33.90
N SER A 98 4.75 -43.80 34.98
CA SER A 98 3.60 -44.73 35.01
C SER A 98 2.52 -44.27 34.02
N GLU A 99 1.74 -45.22 33.50
CA GLU A 99 0.71 -44.97 32.46
C GLU A 99 -0.28 -43.85 32.80
N TYR A 100 -0.45 -43.53 34.09
CA TYR A 100 -1.35 -42.49 34.57
C TYR A 100 -0.82 -41.06 34.33
N GLU A 101 0.48 -40.81 34.52
CA GLU A 101 1.08 -39.48 34.28
C GLU A 101 1.21 -39.15 32.78
N ALA A 102 1.46 -40.18 31.97
CA ALA A 102 1.49 -40.04 30.51
C ALA A 102 0.14 -39.55 29.96
N SER A 103 -0.98 -40.05 30.52
CA SER A 103 -2.34 -39.65 30.14
C SER A 103 -2.61 -38.16 30.38
N ASP A 104 -2.20 -37.62 31.53
CA ASP A 104 -2.42 -36.21 31.86
C ASP A 104 -1.48 -35.28 31.08
N LEU A 105 -0.24 -35.70 30.81
CA LEU A 105 0.65 -34.98 29.90
C LEU A 105 0.11 -34.96 28.45
N ILE A 106 -0.48 -36.07 27.99
CA ILE A 106 -1.14 -36.16 26.69
C ILE A 106 -2.38 -35.24 26.65
N LYS A 107 -3.22 -35.22 27.70
CA LYS A 107 -4.37 -34.30 27.77
C LYS A 107 -3.94 -32.84 27.84
N LYS A 108 -2.86 -32.53 28.57
CA LYS A 108 -2.28 -31.17 28.64
C LYS A 108 -1.71 -30.75 27.28
N ARG A 109 -1.06 -31.67 26.55
CA ARG A 109 -0.63 -31.48 25.16
C ARG A 109 -1.81 -31.29 24.21
N MET A 110 -2.87 -32.10 24.32
CA MET A 110 -4.08 -31.93 23.50
C MET A 110 -4.80 -30.61 23.81
N ARG A 111 -4.79 -30.14 25.06
CA ARG A 111 -5.30 -28.80 25.44
C ARG A 111 -4.44 -27.67 24.85
N LEU A 112 -3.12 -27.81 24.86
CA LEU A 112 -2.19 -26.86 24.21
C LEU A 112 -2.35 -26.86 22.69
N GLN A 113 -2.49 -28.03 22.07
CA GLN A 113 -2.78 -28.16 20.63
C GLN A 113 -4.16 -27.63 20.25
N ARG A 114 -5.19 -27.79 21.11
CA ARG A 114 -6.52 -27.20 20.91
C ARG A 114 -6.51 -25.69 21.06
N LYS A 115 -5.72 -25.12 21.99
CA LYS A 115 -5.50 -23.66 22.07
C LYS A 115 -4.80 -23.12 20.82
N HIS A 116 -3.96 -23.91 20.16
CA HIS A 116 -3.32 -23.53 18.90
C HIS A 116 -4.18 -23.75 17.64
N LYS A 117 -5.20 -24.61 17.67
CA LYS A 117 -6.10 -24.88 16.52
C LYS A 117 -6.99 -23.69 16.11
N SER A 118 -7.05 -22.62 16.90
CA SER A 118 -7.79 -21.38 16.57
C SER A 118 -6.91 -20.27 15.98
N ALA A 119 -5.59 -20.46 15.89
CA ALA A 119 -4.75 -19.52 15.18
C ALA A 119 -4.87 -19.83 13.69
N LYS A 120 -5.76 -19.10 12.98
CA LYS A 120 -5.73 -19.05 11.51
C LYS A 120 -4.27 -18.85 11.07
N MET A 121 -3.81 -19.73 10.20
CA MET A 121 -2.43 -19.79 9.71
C MET A 121 -2.17 -18.53 8.87
N ASP A 122 -1.45 -17.59 9.45
CA ASP A 122 -1.01 -16.34 8.80
C ASP A 122 0.52 -16.35 8.88
N HIS A 123 1.19 -16.12 7.76
CA HIS A 123 2.65 -16.05 7.68
C HIS A 123 3.12 -14.78 8.42
N ARG A 124 3.95 -14.91 9.47
CA ARG A 124 4.29 -13.82 10.42
C ARG A 124 5.71 -13.30 10.20
N ILE A 125 5.91 -12.53 9.13
CA ILE A 125 7.11 -11.70 8.99
C ILE A 125 7.16 -10.67 10.12
N TYR A 126 8.23 -10.66 10.91
CA TYR A 126 8.41 -9.71 12.01
C TYR A 126 8.91 -8.36 11.50
N ALA A 127 8.57 -7.28 12.20
CA ALA A 127 9.01 -5.95 11.85
C ALA A 127 10.55 -5.85 11.80
N GLU A 128 11.25 -6.51 12.72
CA GLU A 128 12.71 -6.54 12.80
C GLU A 128 13.37 -7.22 11.58
N MET A 129 12.70 -8.21 10.97
CA MET A 129 13.18 -8.83 9.74
C MET A 129 13.10 -7.86 8.57
N LEU A 130 12.03 -7.06 8.51
CA LEU A 130 11.87 -6.03 7.47
C LEU A 130 12.92 -4.94 7.63
N VAL A 131 13.16 -4.48 8.86
CA VAL A 131 14.22 -3.52 9.18
C VAL A 131 15.59 -4.07 8.78
N ASN A 132 15.88 -5.34 9.08
CA ASN A 132 17.14 -5.99 8.70
C ASN A 132 17.30 -6.16 7.18
N LEU A 133 16.20 -6.33 6.45
CA LEU A 133 16.18 -6.34 4.97
C LEU A 133 16.15 -4.94 4.35
N GLU A 134 16.26 -3.89 5.16
CA GLU A 134 16.15 -2.48 4.74
C GLU A 134 14.84 -2.20 3.98
N VAL A 135 13.74 -2.83 4.40
CA VAL A 135 12.40 -2.55 3.89
C VAL A 135 11.76 -1.49 4.79
N PRO A 136 11.73 -0.21 4.38
CA PRO A 136 11.39 0.90 5.27
C PRO A 136 9.89 1.05 5.58
N TRP A 137 9.01 0.45 4.77
CA TRP A 137 7.56 0.63 4.85
C TRP A 137 6.81 -0.68 5.10
N VAL A 138 5.63 -0.61 5.69
CA VAL A 138 4.69 -1.73 5.80
C VAL A 138 3.23 -1.27 5.67
N ILE A 139 2.42 -2.03 4.93
CA ILE A 139 0.96 -1.86 4.87
C ILE A 139 0.33 -2.65 6.03
N LEU A 140 -0.52 -2.01 6.84
CA LEU A 140 -1.18 -2.64 7.98
C LEU A 140 -2.67 -2.33 8.00
N GLY A 141 -3.48 -3.33 8.37
CA GLY A 141 -4.93 -3.18 8.44
C GLY A 141 -5.64 -3.08 7.09
N HIS A 142 -5.00 -3.51 6.00
CA HIS A 142 -5.63 -3.56 4.68
C HIS A 142 -6.97 -4.30 4.73
N SER A 143 -7.98 -3.80 4.02
CA SER A 143 -9.35 -4.33 4.00
C SER A 143 -9.44 -5.86 3.86
N GLU A 144 -8.66 -6.47 2.95
CA GLU A 144 -8.60 -7.94 2.78
C GLU A 144 -8.21 -8.67 4.06
N ARG A 145 -7.30 -8.12 4.87
CA ARG A 145 -6.88 -8.73 6.14
C ARG A 145 -7.94 -8.60 7.21
N ARG A 146 -8.61 -7.46 7.28
CA ARG A 146 -9.74 -7.24 8.20
C ARG A 146 -10.89 -8.20 7.88
N LEU A 147 -11.27 -8.30 6.61
CA LEU A 147 -12.45 -9.06 6.17
C LEU A 147 -12.20 -10.56 6.08
N ILE A 148 -11.09 -10.98 5.47
CA ILE A 148 -10.81 -12.41 5.20
C ILE A 148 -10.16 -13.07 6.42
N LEU A 149 -9.20 -12.37 7.04
CA LEU A 149 -8.42 -12.91 8.16
C LEU A 149 -8.95 -12.50 9.53
N GLY A 150 -9.87 -11.52 9.60
CA GLY A 150 -10.53 -11.11 10.85
C GLY A 150 -9.65 -10.24 11.74
N GLU A 151 -8.76 -9.41 11.17
CA GLU A 151 -7.95 -8.49 11.96
C GLU A 151 -8.82 -7.36 12.56
N SER A 152 -8.95 -7.35 13.90
CA SER A 152 -9.71 -6.33 14.63
C SER A 152 -9.00 -4.97 14.67
N ASN A 153 -9.71 -3.93 15.10
CA ASN A 153 -9.15 -2.58 15.26
C ASN A 153 -7.98 -2.55 16.23
N GLU A 154 -8.12 -3.25 17.37
CA GLU A 154 -7.10 -3.33 18.41
C GLU A 154 -5.89 -4.10 17.92
N PHE A 155 -6.10 -5.20 17.18
CA PHE A 155 -5.01 -5.99 16.64
C PHE A 155 -4.20 -5.21 15.59
N VAL A 156 -4.87 -4.45 14.72
CA VAL A 156 -4.19 -3.55 13.77
C VAL A 156 -3.46 -2.44 14.53
N ALA A 157 -4.08 -1.82 15.52
CA ALA A 157 -3.43 -0.77 16.32
C ALA A 157 -2.16 -1.26 17.02
N ASP A 158 -2.19 -2.45 17.62
CA ASP A 158 -1.01 -3.06 18.23
C ASP A 158 0.09 -3.34 17.19
N LYS A 159 -0.27 -3.76 15.96
CA LYS A 159 0.70 -3.94 14.86
C LYS A 159 1.33 -2.61 14.44
N VAL A 160 0.52 -1.57 14.27
CA VAL A 160 1.00 -0.24 13.88
C VAL A 160 1.98 0.28 14.93
N ALA A 161 1.61 0.23 16.20
CA ALA A 161 2.47 0.67 17.30
C ALA A 161 3.78 -0.14 17.36
N TYR A 162 3.71 -1.46 17.19
CA TYR A 162 4.91 -2.31 17.18
C TYR A 162 5.83 -2.00 16.00
N ALA A 163 5.28 -1.87 14.79
CA ALA A 163 6.05 -1.55 13.58
C ALA A 163 6.77 -0.21 13.70
N LEU A 164 6.07 0.83 14.16
CA LEU A 164 6.66 2.15 14.42
C LEU A 164 7.77 2.08 15.47
N ALA A 165 7.57 1.31 16.55
CA ALA A 165 8.58 1.12 17.59
C ALA A 165 9.85 0.42 17.09
N GLN A 166 9.77 -0.36 16.00
CA GLN A 166 10.94 -0.94 15.33
C GLN A 166 11.57 -0.01 14.27
N GLY A 167 11.00 1.18 14.05
CA GLY A 167 11.51 2.15 13.07
C GLY A 167 10.95 1.98 11.66
N LEU A 168 9.92 1.16 11.45
CA LEU A 168 9.22 1.10 10.17
C LEU A 168 8.28 2.29 10.02
N LYS A 169 8.11 2.74 8.79
CA LYS A 169 7.01 3.63 8.39
C LYS A 169 5.78 2.79 8.04
N VAL A 170 4.59 3.31 8.34
CA VAL A 170 3.35 2.54 8.24
C VAL A 170 2.33 3.21 7.33
N ILE A 171 1.81 2.44 6.37
CA ILE A 171 0.58 2.75 5.64
C ILE A 171 -0.55 2.04 6.37
N ALA A 172 -1.31 2.77 7.19
CA ALA A 172 -2.39 2.23 8.01
C ALA A 172 -3.73 2.38 7.28
N CYS A 173 -4.35 1.25 6.95
CA CYS A 173 -5.60 1.23 6.19
C CYS A 173 -6.83 1.25 7.09
N VAL A 174 -7.80 2.07 6.69
CA VAL A 174 -9.13 2.22 7.29
C VAL A 174 -10.19 2.33 6.20
N GLY A 175 -11.42 1.95 6.48
CA GLY A 175 -12.50 1.93 5.49
C GLY A 175 -13.71 1.14 5.93
N GLU A 176 -14.83 1.42 5.28
CA GLU A 176 -16.14 0.84 5.53
C GLU A 176 -16.58 -0.13 4.42
N THR A 177 -17.41 -1.11 4.77
CA THR A 177 -18.07 -2.00 3.81
C THR A 177 -19.25 -1.31 3.11
N LEU A 178 -19.80 -1.95 2.06
CA LEU A 178 -20.96 -1.39 1.37
C LEU A 178 -22.15 -1.25 2.32
N GLU A 179 -22.39 -2.26 3.16
CA GLU A 179 -23.49 -2.29 4.12
C GLU A 179 -23.34 -1.19 5.18
N GLN A 180 -22.11 -0.92 5.62
CA GLN A 180 -21.81 0.17 6.55
C GLN A 180 -22.01 1.54 5.92
N ARG A 181 -21.71 1.68 4.62
CA ARG A 181 -22.00 2.91 3.87
C ARG A 181 -23.49 3.13 3.67
N GLU A 182 -24.21 2.10 3.24
CA GLU A 182 -25.66 2.17 2.97
C GLU A 182 -26.47 2.43 4.25
N SER A 183 -25.95 2.04 5.42
CA SER A 183 -26.52 2.37 6.72
C SER A 183 -26.12 3.76 7.26
N GLY A 184 -25.32 4.54 6.53
CA GLY A 184 -24.86 5.86 6.96
C GLY A 184 -23.76 5.83 8.04
N SER A 185 -23.11 4.67 8.25
CA SER A 185 -22.12 4.46 9.32
C SER A 185 -20.67 4.71 8.89
N THR A 186 -20.42 5.27 7.69
CA THR A 186 -19.06 5.46 7.14
C THR A 186 -18.13 6.18 8.11
N VAL A 187 -18.53 7.36 8.61
CA VAL A 187 -17.69 8.18 9.50
C VAL A 187 -17.48 7.47 10.84
N GLU A 188 -18.49 6.81 11.39
CA GLU A 188 -18.38 6.07 12.65
C GLU A 188 -17.35 4.92 12.54
N VAL A 189 -17.44 4.13 11.48
CA VAL A 189 -16.53 2.99 11.25
C VAL A 189 -15.10 3.46 11.08
N VAL A 190 -14.89 4.44 10.21
CA VAL A 190 -13.55 4.97 9.91
C VAL A 190 -12.95 5.68 11.12
N ALA A 191 -13.77 6.42 11.90
CA ALA A 191 -13.34 7.02 13.16
C ALA A 191 -12.98 5.97 14.22
N ALA A 192 -13.76 4.89 14.36
CA ALA A 192 -13.47 3.83 15.32
C ALA A 192 -12.15 3.10 15.00
N GLN A 193 -11.90 2.82 13.72
CA GLN A 193 -10.65 2.23 13.26
C GLN A 193 -9.44 3.15 13.51
N THR A 194 -9.59 4.45 13.19
CA THR A 194 -8.54 5.47 13.39
C THR A 194 -8.28 5.71 14.87
N LYS A 195 -9.33 5.74 15.70
CA LYS A 195 -9.25 5.87 17.17
C LYS A 195 -8.42 4.77 17.79
N ALA A 196 -8.60 3.52 17.35
CA ALA A 196 -7.81 2.41 17.88
C ALA A 196 -6.31 2.61 17.64
N ILE A 197 -5.92 3.08 16.44
CA ILE A 197 -4.53 3.41 16.11
C ILE A 197 -4.04 4.59 16.97
N ALA A 198 -4.82 5.69 17.04
CA ALA A 198 -4.47 6.87 17.82
C ALA A 198 -4.29 6.59 19.31
N ALA A 199 -5.02 5.61 19.87
CA ALA A 199 -4.87 5.20 21.26
C ALA A 199 -3.52 4.52 21.56
N LYS A 200 -2.75 4.13 20.54
CA LYS A 200 -1.47 3.42 20.67
C LYS A 200 -0.30 4.18 20.04
N VAL A 201 -0.56 5.23 19.27
CA VAL A 201 0.43 5.97 18.48
C VAL A 201 0.42 7.44 18.87
N SER A 202 1.53 7.91 19.43
CA SER A 202 1.75 9.32 19.76
C SER A 202 2.44 10.10 18.65
N ASP A 203 3.37 9.47 17.91
CA ASP A 203 4.10 10.09 16.80
C ASP A 203 3.55 9.61 15.44
N TRP A 204 2.97 10.54 14.70
CA TRP A 204 2.34 10.31 13.40
C TRP A 204 3.26 10.63 12.20
N THR A 205 4.51 11.05 12.46
CA THR A 205 5.48 11.45 11.42
C THR A 205 5.71 10.34 10.38
N ASN A 206 5.73 9.09 10.85
CA ASN A 206 5.96 7.90 10.05
C ASN A 206 4.67 7.14 9.70
N VAL A 207 3.51 7.80 9.79
CA VAL A 207 2.20 7.21 9.45
C VAL A 207 1.59 7.88 8.22
N VAL A 208 1.08 7.06 7.31
CA VAL A 208 0.19 7.45 6.22
C VAL A 208 -1.14 6.73 6.43
N LEU A 209 -2.25 7.46 6.43
CA LEU A 209 -3.58 6.84 6.49
C LEU A 209 -4.06 6.55 5.08
N ALA A 210 -4.44 5.31 4.81
CA ALA A 210 -5.07 4.91 3.55
C ALA A 210 -6.57 4.68 3.78
N TYR A 211 -7.39 5.55 3.20
CA TYR A 211 -8.84 5.37 3.19
C TYR A 211 -9.24 4.45 2.03
N GLU A 212 -9.78 3.29 2.38
CA GLU A 212 -10.13 2.20 1.49
C GLU A 212 -11.66 1.97 1.50
N PRO A 213 -12.46 2.64 0.65
CA PRO A 213 -13.87 2.29 0.50
C PRO A 213 -13.96 0.85 -0.02
N VAL A 214 -14.21 -0.12 0.86
CA VAL A 214 -14.11 -1.56 0.57
C VAL A 214 -14.99 -1.93 -0.62
N TRP A 215 -16.16 -1.30 -0.69
CA TRP A 215 -17.14 -1.47 -1.75
C TRP A 215 -16.66 -1.01 -3.15
N ALA A 216 -15.57 -0.25 -3.23
CA ALA A 216 -14.93 0.21 -4.46
C ALA A 216 -13.58 -0.48 -4.75
N ILE A 217 -13.24 -1.56 -4.04
CA ILE A 217 -11.99 -2.32 -4.23
C ILE A 217 -12.28 -3.59 -5.04
N GLY A 218 -11.84 -3.63 -6.30
CA GLY A 218 -11.96 -4.82 -7.15
C GLY A 218 -13.39 -5.18 -7.57
N THR A 219 -14.39 -4.35 -7.25
CA THR A 219 -15.81 -4.56 -7.56
C THR A 219 -16.23 -3.92 -8.89
N GLY A 220 -15.36 -3.12 -9.51
CA GLY A 220 -15.70 -2.31 -10.69
C GLY A 220 -16.53 -1.06 -10.38
N LYS A 221 -17.06 -0.93 -9.15
CA LYS A 221 -17.62 0.34 -8.64
C LYS A 221 -16.47 1.28 -8.28
N VAL A 222 -16.63 2.56 -8.60
CA VAL A 222 -15.63 3.59 -8.35
C VAL A 222 -16.30 4.67 -7.51
N ALA A 223 -15.71 5.01 -6.35
CA ALA A 223 -16.17 6.16 -5.59
C ALA A 223 -15.90 7.43 -6.39
N SER A 224 -16.86 8.36 -6.40
CA SER A 224 -16.63 9.64 -7.05
C SER A 224 -15.55 10.44 -6.30
N PRO A 225 -14.84 11.37 -6.96
CA PRO A 225 -13.87 12.22 -6.29
C PRO A 225 -14.46 13.02 -5.13
N ALA A 226 -15.72 13.46 -5.25
CA ALA A 226 -16.44 14.11 -4.15
C ALA A 226 -16.65 13.18 -2.94
N GLN A 227 -16.99 11.90 -3.17
CA GLN A 227 -17.13 10.91 -2.09
C GLN A 227 -15.80 10.59 -1.41
N ALA A 228 -14.70 10.57 -2.17
CA ALA A 228 -13.36 10.42 -1.59
C ALA A 228 -13.00 11.65 -0.74
N GLN A 229 -13.22 12.85 -1.27
CA GLN A 229 -12.96 14.12 -0.59
C GLN A 229 -13.77 14.24 0.71
N GLU A 230 -15.04 13.88 0.71
CA GLU A 230 -15.91 13.92 1.90
C GLU A 230 -15.30 13.13 3.07
N VAL A 231 -14.89 11.88 2.83
CA VAL A 231 -14.36 11.03 3.90
C VAL A 231 -12.95 11.47 4.32
N HIS A 232 -12.13 11.93 3.38
CA HIS A 232 -10.81 12.49 3.70
C HIS A 232 -10.93 13.75 4.57
N PHE A 233 -11.88 14.63 4.26
CA PHE A 233 -12.17 15.83 5.04
C PHE A 233 -12.61 15.49 6.46
N GLU A 234 -13.57 14.55 6.63
CA GLU A 234 -14.02 14.13 7.96
C GLU A 234 -12.92 13.40 8.75
N LEU A 235 -12.06 12.60 8.09
CA LEU A 235 -10.88 12.01 8.72
C LEU A 235 -9.89 13.08 9.22
N ARG A 236 -9.62 14.11 8.41
CA ARG A 236 -8.71 15.19 8.79
C ARG A 236 -9.27 16.00 9.96
N LYS A 237 -10.56 16.32 9.91
CA LYS A 237 -11.29 16.96 11.01
C LYS A 237 -11.27 16.11 12.28
N TRP A 238 -11.41 14.79 12.14
CA TRP A 238 -11.30 13.86 13.27
C TRP A 238 -9.90 13.90 13.89
N LEU A 239 -8.83 13.86 13.08
CA LEU A 239 -7.44 13.99 13.56
C LEU A 239 -7.21 15.32 14.28
N GLN A 240 -7.77 16.42 13.75
CA GLN A 240 -7.62 17.74 14.36
C GLN A 240 -8.25 17.79 15.74
N ALA A 241 -9.42 17.19 15.91
CA ALA A 241 -10.17 17.19 17.16
C ALA A 241 -9.66 16.17 18.20
N ASN A 242 -9.12 15.02 17.75
CA ASN A 242 -8.81 13.89 18.64
C ASN A 242 -7.31 13.60 18.80
N VAL A 243 -6.46 14.19 17.97
CA VAL A 243 -4.99 14.04 18.08
C VAL A 243 -4.35 15.41 18.26
N SER A 244 -4.31 16.23 17.20
CA SER A 244 -3.87 17.63 17.25
C SER A 244 -4.04 18.31 15.89
N PRO A 245 -4.14 19.65 15.84
CA PRO A 245 -4.10 20.41 14.59
C PRO A 245 -2.84 20.14 13.75
N GLU A 246 -1.69 19.97 14.41
CA GLU A 246 -0.41 19.72 13.74
C GLU A 246 -0.39 18.35 13.04
N VAL A 247 -0.90 17.31 13.71
CA VAL A 247 -1.02 15.97 13.12
C VAL A 247 -2.01 16.01 11.95
N ALA A 248 -3.16 16.66 12.10
CA ALA A 248 -4.13 16.78 11.02
C ALA A 248 -3.57 17.51 9.78
N ALA A 249 -2.74 18.53 9.99
CA ALA A 249 -2.13 19.30 8.90
C ALA A 249 -1.02 18.54 8.16
N THR A 250 -0.31 17.64 8.86
CA THR A 250 0.91 16.97 8.35
C THR A 250 0.69 15.51 7.93
N THR A 251 -0.26 14.78 8.52
CA THR A 251 -0.57 13.40 8.13
C THR A 251 -1.14 13.37 6.72
N ARG A 252 -0.54 12.50 5.90
CA ARG A 252 -1.03 12.21 4.55
C ARG A 252 -2.18 11.23 4.63
N ILE A 253 -3.30 11.58 4.00
CA ILE A 253 -4.47 10.72 3.83
C ILE A 253 -4.58 10.38 2.35
N ILE A 254 -4.31 9.12 2.01
CA ILE A 254 -4.29 8.62 0.64
C ILE A 254 -5.55 7.80 0.33
N TYR A 255 -5.99 7.87 -0.92
CA TYR A 255 -7.17 7.14 -1.38
C TYR A 255 -6.79 5.74 -1.90
N GLY A 256 -7.38 4.70 -1.33
CA GLY A 256 -7.10 3.29 -1.62
C GLY A 256 -8.20 2.54 -2.37
N GLY A 257 -9.17 3.24 -2.97
CA GLY A 257 -10.17 2.63 -3.83
C GLY A 257 -9.66 2.35 -5.26
N SER A 258 -10.58 2.12 -6.20
CA SER A 258 -10.23 1.91 -7.61
C SER A 258 -9.62 3.18 -8.24
N VAL A 259 -8.30 3.18 -8.43
CA VAL A 259 -7.52 4.26 -9.09
C VAL A 259 -6.98 3.76 -10.42
N ASN A 260 -7.20 4.53 -11.48
CA ASN A 260 -6.70 4.26 -12.84
C ASN A 260 -6.25 5.56 -13.54
N GLY A 261 -5.58 5.45 -14.68
CA GLY A 261 -5.12 6.63 -15.43
C GLY A 261 -6.24 7.63 -15.81
N ALA A 262 -7.49 7.19 -15.91
CA ALA A 262 -8.61 8.04 -16.29
C ALA A 262 -9.17 8.89 -15.13
N ASN A 263 -9.24 8.35 -13.91
CA ASN A 263 -9.86 9.05 -12.76
C ASN A 263 -8.85 9.74 -11.82
N SER A 264 -7.58 9.37 -11.93
CA SER A 264 -6.58 9.71 -10.93
C SER A 264 -6.24 11.21 -10.86
N LYS A 265 -6.33 11.93 -11.99
CA LYS A 265 -6.19 13.40 -12.04
C LYS A 265 -7.28 14.12 -11.22
N GLU A 266 -8.52 13.69 -11.38
CA GLU A 266 -9.67 14.32 -10.71
C GLU A 266 -9.67 14.03 -9.20
N LEU A 267 -9.26 12.82 -8.82
CA LEU A 267 -9.03 12.46 -7.42
C LEU A 267 -7.89 13.26 -6.79
N ALA A 268 -6.77 13.43 -7.50
CA ALA A 268 -5.63 14.21 -7.01
C ALA A 268 -5.92 15.72 -6.93
N GLY A 269 -6.96 16.20 -7.63
CA GLY A 269 -7.43 17.58 -7.52
C GLY A 269 -8.24 17.86 -6.26
N GLN A 270 -8.58 16.85 -5.46
CA GLN A 270 -9.30 17.02 -4.21
C GLN A 270 -8.35 17.48 -3.09
N PRO A 271 -8.70 18.52 -2.31
CA PRO A 271 -7.77 19.19 -1.40
C PRO A 271 -7.27 18.32 -0.23
N ASP A 272 -8.04 17.31 0.18
CA ASP A 272 -7.68 16.41 1.27
C ASP A 272 -7.17 15.04 0.81
N VAL A 273 -7.07 14.81 -0.51
CA VAL A 273 -6.50 13.59 -1.10
C VAL A 273 -5.01 13.79 -1.36
N ASP A 274 -4.19 13.24 -0.46
CA ASP A 274 -2.74 13.44 -0.46
C ASP A 274 -1.98 12.37 -1.28
N GLY A 275 -2.69 11.52 -2.03
CA GLY A 275 -2.08 10.38 -2.69
C GLY A 275 -2.98 9.19 -2.93
N PHE A 276 -2.36 8.08 -3.32
CA PHE A 276 -3.05 6.82 -3.66
C PHE A 276 -2.41 5.58 -3.05
N LEU A 277 -3.23 4.60 -2.70
CA LEU A 277 -2.82 3.21 -2.52
C LEU A 277 -3.41 2.37 -3.66
N VAL A 278 -2.62 2.15 -4.69
CA VAL A 278 -3.04 1.55 -5.97
C VAL A 278 -2.96 0.03 -5.91
N GLY A 279 -4.09 -0.65 -6.13
CA GLY A 279 -4.16 -2.11 -6.26
C GLY A 279 -3.75 -2.62 -7.65
N GLY A 280 -4.67 -3.26 -8.38
CA GLY A 280 -4.36 -3.98 -9.62
C GLY A 280 -3.72 -3.16 -10.75
N ALA A 281 -3.93 -1.85 -10.79
CA ALA A 281 -3.24 -1.00 -11.78
C ALA A 281 -1.73 -0.90 -11.54
N SER A 282 -1.26 -1.09 -10.29
CA SER A 282 0.16 -1.09 -9.94
C SER A 282 0.98 -2.21 -10.61
N LEU A 283 0.31 -3.25 -11.12
CA LEU A 283 0.95 -4.38 -11.83
C LEU A 283 1.22 -4.10 -13.32
N LYS A 284 0.58 -3.07 -13.90
CA LYS A 284 0.62 -2.81 -15.35
C LYS A 284 1.38 -1.54 -15.68
N VAL A 285 0.94 -0.46 -15.07
CA VAL A 285 1.47 0.89 -15.25
C VAL A 285 1.31 1.52 -13.89
N MET A 286 2.41 1.78 -13.19
CA MET A 286 2.28 2.56 -11.97
C MET A 286 1.77 3.93 -12.36
N ILE A 287 0.55 4.23 -11.91
CA ILE A 287 -0.10 5.50 -12.15
C ILE A 287 0.59 6.48 -11.22
N ILE A 288 1.60 7.16 -11.74
CA ILE A 288 2.16 8.32 -11.07
C ILE A 288 1.39 9.49 -11.64
N VAL A 289 0.35 9.87 -10.90
CA VAL A 289 -0.41 11.09 -11.18
C VAL A 289 0.46 12.26 -10.80
N TYR A 290 0.60 13.19 -11.72
CA TYR A 290 1.05 14.53 -11.39
C TYR A 290 -0.15 15.39 -11.04
N ALA A 291 -0.20 15.89 -9.81
CA ALA A 291 -0.95 17.08 -9.45
C ALA A 291 0.06 18.15 -9.02
N HIS A 292 0.24 19.17 -9.86
CA HIS A 292 0.89 20.41 -9.46
C HIS A 292 -0.15 21.51 -9.48
N ALA A 293 0.06 22.52 -8.64
CA ALA A 293 -0.84 23.64 -8.39
C ALA A 293 -1.19 24.52 -9.62
N ASP A 294 -0.68 24.20 -10.82
CA ASP A 294 -0.77 25.04 -12.04
C ASP A 294 -1.45 24.34 -13.25
N HIS A 295 -2.52 23.57 -13.01
CA HIS A 295 -3.46 23.11 -14.06
C HIS A 295 -2.92 22.23 -15.23
N THR A 296 -1.68 21.76 -15.19
CA THR A 296 -1.15 20.82 -16.21
C THR A 296 -0.94 19.43 -15.60
N ALA A 297 -1.87 18.51 -15.86
CA ALA A 297 -1.71 17.11 -15.46
C ALA A 297 -1.15 16.30 -16.63
N ALA A 298 0.05 15.78 -16.45
CA ALA A 298 0.55 14.69 -17.26
C ALA A 298 0.18 13.37 -16.57
N VAL A 299 -0.81 12.66 -17.12
CA VAL A 299 -1.02 11.24 -16.80
C VAL A 299 0.01 10.47 -17.62
N ILE A 300 0.90 9.75 -16.96
CA ILE A 300 1.91 8.97 -17.67
C ILE A 300 1.24 7.70 -18.23
N PHE A 301 0.83 7.78 -19.49
CA PHE A 301 0.33 6.63 -20.25
C PHE A 301 1.50 5.88 -20.91
N TRP A 302 1.80 4.70 -20.40
CA TRP A 302 2.75 3.78 -21.03
C TRP A 302 2.06 2.99 -22.14
N SER A 303 1.96 3.62 -23.31
CA SER A 303 1.72 2.96 -24.59
C SER A 303 2.59 3.64 -25.63
N LYS A 304 3.48 2.88 -26.29
CA LYS A 304 4.35 3.36 -27.39
C LYS A 304 3.59 4.12 -28.50
N LYS A 305 2.26 3.99 -28.59
CA LYS A 305 1.42 4.70 -29.57
C LYS A 305 1.06 6.15 -29.18
N VAL A 306 1.04 6.50 -27.90
CA VAL A 306 0.57 7.83 -27.46
C VAL A 306 1.70 8.86 -27.45
N PHE A 307 2.94 8.42 -27.22
CA PHE A 307 4.10 9.31 -27.17
C PHE A 307 4.33 10.10 -28.46
N LEU A 308 4.01 9.51 -29.63
CA LEU A 308 4.14 10.19 -30.92
C LEU A 308 3.07 11.28 -31.11
N LEU A 309 1.85 11.07 -30.60
CA LEU A 309 0.73 12.01 -30.75
C LEU A 309 0.86 13.21 -29.80
N THR A 310 1.39 13.01 -28.58
CA THR A 310 1.59 14.11 -27.63
C THR A 310 2.76 15.01 -28.03
N LEU A 311 3.83 14.45 -28.63
CA LEU A 311 4.93 15.24 -29.20
C LEU A 311 4.49 16.06 -30.42
N ILE A 312 3.64 15.50 -31.29
CA ILE A 312 3.09 16.23 -32.43
C ILE A 312 2.21 17.40 -31.97
N SER A 313 1.41 17.22 -30.91
CA SER A 313 0.57 18.29 -30.38
C SER A 313 1.39 19.40 -29.68
N TYR A 314 2.47 19.04 -28.98
CA TYR A 314 3.40 20.01 -28.37
C TYR A 314 4.21 20.79 -29.41
N MET A 315 4.63 20.13 -30.50
CA MET A 315 5.29 20.82 -31.61
C MET A 315 4.31 21.72 -32.37
N CYS A 316 3.04 21.32 -32.56
CA CYS A 316 2.03 22.19 -33.18
C CYS A 316 1.72 23.44 -32.34
N ALA A 317 1.70 23.33 -31.00
CA ALA A 317 1.44 24.48 -30.12
C ALA A 317 2.63 25.47 -30.07
N SER A 318 3.87 24.98 -30.22
CA SER A 318 5.08 25.82 -30.25
C SER A 318 5.41 26.40 -31.63
N VAL A 319 4.83 25.88 -32.71
CA VAL A 319 5.09 26.33 -34.10
C VAL A 319 4.05 27.35 -34.59
N ALA A 320 2.97 27.57 -33.84
CA ALA A 320 1.97 28.61 -34.14
C ALA A 320 2.52 30.06 -34.05
N SER A 321 3.77 30.25 -33.62
CA SER A 321 4.47 31.54 -33.60
C SER A 321 5.59 31.65 -34.65
N LEU A 322 5.69 30.72 -35.62
CA LEU A 322 6.70 30.76 -36.67
C LEU A 322 6.05 30.83 -38.06
N GLN A 323 6.74 31.55 -38.95
CA GLN A 323 6.25 32.25 -40.14
C GLN A 323 5.44 31.41 -41.16
N PRO A 324 4.64 32.05 -42.03
CA PRO A 324 3.73 31.40 -43.00
C PRO A 324 4.38 30.38 -43.95
N GLU A 325 5.70 30.41 -44.11
CA GLU A 325 6.45 29.56 -45.04
C GLU A 325 6.51 28.08 -44.63
N PHE A 326 6.23 27.74 -43.36
CA PHE A 326 6.25 26.35 -42.87
C PHE A 326 4.97 25.55 -43.18
N ILE A 327 3.86 26.24 -43.45
CA ILE A 327 2.55 25.60 -43.72
C ILE A 327 2.56 24.90 -45.09
N ASP A 328 3.29 25.43 -46.07
CA ASP A 328 3.35 24.86 -47.42
C ASP A 328 4.20 23.60 -47.49
N ILE A 329 5.21 23.47 -46.61
CA ILE A 329 6.01 22.24 -46.48
C ILE A 329 5.15 21.09 -45.92
N ILE A 330 4.27 21.37 -44.96
CA ILE A 330 3.38 20.36 -44.37
C ILE A 330 2.32 19.89 -45.38
N LYS A 331 1.74 20.79 -46.18
CA LYS A 331 0.78 20.42 -47.24
C LYS A 331 1.43 19.57 -48.34
N SER A 332 2.71 19.80 -48.65
CA SER A 332 3.43 18.98 -49.63
C SER A 332 3.73 17.55 -49.15
N ALA A 333 3.75 17.32 -47.82
CA ALA A 333 4.03 16.01 -47.22
C ALA A 333 2.77 15.13 -47.09
N GLU A 334 1.57 15.71 -46.96
CA GLU A 334 0.31 14.95 -46.92
C GLU A 334 -0.08 14.36 -48.28
N VAL A 335 0.30 14.99 -49.39
CA VAL A 335 -0.02 14.50 -50.75
C VAL A 335 0.81 13.26 -51.14
N LYS A 336 1.93 12.97 -50.44
CA LYS A 336 2.78 11.79 -50.74
C LYS A 336 2.45 10.52 -49.97
N LYS A 337 1.37 10.49 -49.16
CA LYS A 337 0.93 9.29 -48.42
C LYS A 337 -0.32 8.61 -48.98
N SER A 338 -0.85 9.07 -50.10
CA SER A 338 -2.01 8.50 -50.79
C SER A 338 -1.71 8.06 -52.23
N ALA A 339 -0.47 7.66 -52.52
CA ALA A 339 -0.09 6.97 -53.75
C ALA A 339 0.72 5.70 -53.45
#